data_AF-A0A7R9EKG6-F1
#
_entry.id   AF-A0A7R9EKG6-F1
#
_cell.length_a   1.000
_cell.length_b   1.000
_cell.length_c   1.000
_cell.angle_alpha   90.00
_cell.angle_beta   90.00
_cell.angle_gamma   90.00
#
_symmetry.space_group_name_H-M   'P 1'
#
loop_
_entity.id
_entity.type
_entity.pdbx_description
1 polymer ?
#
loop_
_entity_poly.entity_id
_entity_poly.type
_entity_poly.pdbx_seq_one_letter_code
_entity_poly.pdbx_strand_id
1 'polypeptide(L)'
;MVSHSEFANGKLMGPQGAINATQHWTDLSNRLNELGPEKTMEQWKKVWRDLKRNTRGRAAAINAAHRQTGNPDIEDKLSNLDNKVIAVIGWESSTGIPGLSAIGLATNEHLKAVTDAFIKIAEATNALTIVAQVNSQSNERMASAIERMAASNETMAAAISQLAETIGKK
;
A
#
# COMPACT_ATOMS: atom_id res chain seq x y z
N MET A 1 29.84 11.13 -1.92
CA MET A 1 28.49 11.33 -1.33
C MET A 1 27.97 12.75 -1.50
N VAL A 2 28.74 13.81 -1.21
CA VAL A 2 28.30 15.21 -1.38
C VAL A 2 27.79 15.52 -2.79
N SER A 3 28.52 15.09 -3.83
CA SER A 3 28.12 15.30 -5.23
C SER A 3 26.91 14.46 -5.68
N HIS A 4 26.46 13.49 -4.89
CA HIS A 4 25.38 12.57 -5.23
C HIS A 4 24.44 12.40 -4.02
N SER A 5 23.71 13.46 -3.66
CA SER A 5 22.80 13.48 -2.51
C SER A 5 21.71 12.40 -2.60
N GLU A 6 21.16 12.15 -3.79
CA GLU A 6 20.13 11.12 -4.01
C GLU A 6 20.63 9.72 -3.63
N PHE A 7 21.85 9.37 -4.07
CA PHE A 7 22.53 8.13 -3.71
C PHE A 7 22.80 8.04 -2.19
N ALA A 8 23.26 9.12 -1.57
CA ALA A 8 23.55 9.15 -0.14
C ALA A 8 22.29 9.01 0.73
N ASN A 9 21.16 9.51 0.22
CA ASN A 9 19.83 9.33 0.82
C ASN A 9 19.20 7.96 0.54
N GLY A 10 19.82 7.14 -0.31
CA GLY A 10 19.33 5.81 -0.65
C GLY A 10 18.17 5.84 -1.65
N LYS A 11 17.98 6.94 -2.36
CA LYS A 11 16.97 7.04 -3.43
C LYS A 11 17.49 6.30 -4.66
N LEU A 12 16.68 5.39 -5.19
CA LEU A 12 16.97 4.68 -6.42
C LEU A 12 16.37 5.48 -7.58
N MET A 13 17.23 6.01 -8.46
CA MET A 13 16.80 6.81 -9.61
C MET A 13 16.62 5.93 -10.85
N GLY A 14 15.38 5.82 -11.32
CA GLY A 14 15.01 5.13 -12.55
C GLY A 14 15.12 3.60 -12.49
N PRO A 15 14.83 2.92 -13.62
CA PRO A 15 14.82 1.45 -13.69
C PRO A 15 16.15 0.80 -13.30
N GLN A 16 17.26 1.51 -13.53
CA GLN A 16 18.61 1.01 -13.24
C GLN A 16 19.17 1.46 -11.89
N GLY A 17 18.35 2.13 -11.06
CA GLY A 17 18.80 2.76 -9.83
C GLY A 17 19.51 1.81 -8.87
N ALA A 18 19.10 0.54 -8.78
CA ALA A 18 19.74 -0.46 -7.92
C ALA A 18 21.17 -0.82 -8.38
N ILE A 19 21.39 -0.96 -9.69
CA ILE A 19 22.73 -1.23 -10.24
C ILE A 19 23.63 -0.01 -10.05
N ASN A 20 23.14 1.19 -10.37
CA ASN A 20 23.90 2.43 -10.20
C ASN A 20 24.27 2.65 -8.72
N ALA A 21 23.33 2.40 -7.80
CA ALA A 21 23.61 2.47 -6.37
C ALA A 21 24.69 1.45 -5.95
N THR A 22 24.68 0.25 -6.51
CA THR A 22 25.69 -0.78 -6.21
C THR A 22 27.07 -0.37 -6.73
N GLN A 23 27.15 0.17 -7.93
CA GLN A 23 28.39 0.71 -8.51
C GLN A 23 28.95 1.85 -7.65
N HIS A 24 28.13 2.85 -7.32
CA HIS A 24 28.55 3.95 -6.44
C HIS A 24 29.01 3.49 -5.06
N TRP A 25 28.38 2.47 -4.49
CA TRP A 25 28.83 1.88 -3.22
C TRP A 25 30.16 1.14 -3.36
N THR A 26 30.39 0.47 -4.48
CA THR A 26 31.66 -0.22 -4.79
C THR A 26 32.81 0.77 -4.91
N ASP A 27 32.63 1.82 -5.70
CA ASP A 27 33.65 2.86 -5.89
C ASP A 27 33.96 3.58 -4.57
N LEU A 28 32.92 3.84 -3.76
CA LEU A 28 33.07 4.47 -2.47
C LEU A 28 33.79 3.57 -1.47
N SER A 29 33.46 2.27 -1.40
CA SER A 29 34.14 1.34 -0.49
C SER A 29 35.61 1.20 -0.83
N ASN A 30 35.96 1.15 -2.12
CA ASN A 30 37.35 1.05 -2.56
C ASN A 30 38.15 2.29 -2.10
N ARG A 31 37.62 3.49 -2.36
CA ARG A 31 38.23 4.75 -1.92
C ARG A 31 38.36 4.87 -0.40
N LEU A 32 37.38 4.39 0.35
CA LEU A 32 37.43 4.44 1.83
C LEU A 32 38.42 3.43 2.40
N ASN A 33 38.56 2.26 1.76
CA ASN A 33 39.55 1.26 2.15
C ASN A 33 40.98 1.72 1.83
N GLU A 34 41.20 2.52 0.78
CA GLU A 34 42.51 3.13 0.49
C GLU A 34 42.93 4.14 1.57
N LEU A 35 41.96 4.86 2.16
CA LEU A 35 42.22 5.93 3.12
C LEU A 35 42.13 5.47 4.59
N GLY A 36 41.65 4.25 4.83
CA GLY A 36 41.19 3.84 6.14
C GLY A 36 41.23 2.32 6.33
N PRO A 37 40.54 1.82 7.38
CA PRO A 37 40.50 0.40 7.65
C PRO A 37 39.77 -0.35 6.53
N GLU A 38 40.32 -1.50 6.14
CA GLU A 38 39.68 -2.38 5.17
C GLU A 38 38.35 -2.90 5.71
N LYS A 39 37.27 -2.61 4.99
CA LYS A 39 35.91 -3.02 5.33
C LYS A 39 35.16 -3.44 4.08
N THR A 40 34.18 -4.32 4.25
CA THR A 40 33.27 -4.69 3.16
C THR A 40 32.30 -3.55 2.85
N MET A 41 31.68 -3.60 1.66
CA MET A 41 30.67 -2.63 1.26
C MET A 41 29.51 -2.54 2.26
N GLU A 42 29.06 -3.68 2.81
CA GLU A 42 27.96 -3.79 3.78
C GLU A 42 28.32 -3.11 5.10
N GLN A 43 29.58 -3.25 5.52
CA GLN A 43 30.10 -2.58 6.71
C GLN A 43 30.14 -1.07 6.50
N TRP A 44 30.58 -0.58 5.34
CA TRP A 44 30.54 0.85 5.02
C TRP A 44 29.11 1.40 4.93
N LYS A 45 28.18 0.64 4.34
CA LYS A 45 26.75 0.97 4.34
C LYS A 45 26.21 1.07 5.78
N LYS A 46 26.62 0.18 6.68
CA LYS A 46 26.26 0.24 8.11
C LYS A 46 26.84 1.49 8.77
N VAL A 47 28.13 1.78 8.59
CA VAL A 47 28.78 2.99 9.10
C VAL A 47 28.03 4.24 8.64
N TRP A 48 27.64 4.32 7.37
CA TRP A 48 26.86 5.44 6.86
C TRP A 48 25.47 5.54 7.50
N ARG A 49 24.77 4.43 7.71
CA ARG A 49 23.48 4.42 8.43
C ARG A 49 23.64 4.93 9.86
N ASP A 50 24.67 4.48 10.56
CA ASP A 50 24.94 4.87 11.95
C ASP A 50 25.33 6.35 12.04
N LEU A 51 26.17 6.84 11.12
CA LEU A 51 26.50 8.26 10.98
C LEU A 51 25.23 9.10 10.81
N LYS A 52 24.37 8.77 9.85
CA LYS A 52 23.10 9.49 9.64
C LYS A 52 22.23 9.48 10.89
N ARG A 53 22.07 8.32 11.55
CA ARG A 53 21.24 8.18 12.76
C ARG A 53 21.76 9.08 13.88
N ASN A 54 23.06 9.02 14.15
CA ASN A 54 23.67 9.78 15.23
C ASN A 54 23.61 11.29 14.95
N THR A 55 23.93 11.70 13.72
CA THR A 55 23.84 13.09 13.30
C THR A 55 22.41 13.65 13.41
N ARG A 56 21.38 12.89 12.99
CA ARG A 56 19.98 13.31 13.16
C ARG A 56 19.60 13.49 14.62
N GLY A 57 20.00 12.54 15.48
CA GLY A 57 19.73 12.62 16.92
C GLY A 57 20.32 13.89 17.54
N ARG A 58 21.59 14.21 17.23
CA ARG A 58 22.24 15.43 17.70
C ARG A 58 21.56 16.69 17.16
N ALA A 59 21.30 16.75 15.85
CA ALA A 59 20.67 17.90 15.22
C ALA A 59 19.25 18.15 15.78
N ALA A 60 18.48 17.07 16.02
CA ALA A 60 17.17 17.14 16.66
C ALA A 60 17.25 17.65 18.11
N ALA A 61 18.23 17.18 18.90
CA ALA A 61 18.44 17.62 20.28
C ALA A 61 18.80 19.12 20.35
N ILE A 62 19.72 19.58 19.48
CA ILE A 62 20.08 21.00 19.38
C ILE A 62 18.86 21.84 18.99
N ASN A 63 18.09 21.39 18.01
CA ASN A 63 16.88 22.09 17.58
C ASN A 63 15.81 22.12 18.68
N ALA A 64 15.68 21.07 19.49
CA ALA A 64 14.80 21.05 20.66
C ALA A 64 15.27 22.04 21.74
N ALA A 65 16.58 22.07 22.03
CA ALA A 65 17.16 23.01 22.99
C ALA A 65 16.93 24.48 22.55
N HIS A 66 17.14 24.80 21.26
CA HIS A 66 16.85 26.13 20.72
C HIS A 66 15.38 26.55 20.81
N ARG A 67 14.45 25.58 20.91
CA ARG A 67 13.02 25.85 21.08
C ARG A 67 12.62 26.05 22.54
N GLN A 68 13.51 25.77 23.48
CA GLN A 68 13.23 25.92 24.90
C GLN A 68 13.30 27.41 25.28
N THR A 69 12.29 27.87 26.02
CA THR A 69 12.25 29.23 26.55
C THR A 69 12.97 29.29 27.91
N GLY A 70 13.63 30.41 28.21
CA GLY A 70 14.42 30.59 29.42
C GLY A 70 15.88 30.19 29.22
N ASN A 71 16.66 31.11 28.64
CA ASN A 71 18.12 31.08 28.42
C ASN A 71 18.80 29.69 28.62
N PRO A 72 18.55 28.72 27.72
CA PRO A 72 19.21 27.44 27.80
C PRO A 72 20.71 27.63 27.50
N ASP A 73 21.57 27.08 28.35
CA ASP A 73 23.01 27.04 28.12
C ASP A 73 23.30 25.97 27.06
N ILE A 74 23.38 26.39 25.80
CA ILE A 74 23.55 25.49 24.65
C ILE A 74 24.99 25.62 24.16
N GLU A 75 25.86 24.77 24.66
CA GLU A 75 27.25 24.68 24.19
C GLU A 75 27.42 23.67 23.03
N ASP A 76 26.39 22.87 22.75
CA ASP A 76 26.45 21.76 21.80
C ASP A 76 26.35 22.22 20.34
N LYS A 77 27.50 22.41 19.70
CA LYS A 77 27.62 22.62 18.25
C LYS A 77 27.79 21.28 17.54
N LEU A 78 27.08 21.09 16.43
CA LEU A 78 27.34 19.96 15.53
C LEU A 78 28.81 19.93 15.11
N SER A 79 29.42 18.75 15.16
CA SER A 79 30.79 18.57 14.70
C SER A 79 30.93 18.87 13.20
N ASN A 80 32.16 19.15 12.74
CA ASN A 80 32.43 19.35 11.31
C ASN A 80 31.97 18.18 10.43
N LEU A 81 32.05 16.95 10.95
CA LEU A 81 31.55 15.77 10.24
C LEU A 81 30.02 15.76 10.19
N ASP A 82 29.36 16.05 11.32
CA ASP A 82 27.90 16.13 11.38
C ASP A 82 27.34 17.18 10.43
N ASN A 83 27.96 18.36 10.36
CA ASN A 83 27.56 19.41 9.41
C ASN A 83 27.65 18.93 7.95
N LYS A 84 28.70 18.18 7.59
CA LYS A 84 28.83 17.57 6.26
C LYS A 84 27.78 16.50 6.00
N VAL A 85 27.45 15.68 7.01
CA VAL A 85 26.41 14.65 6.88
C VAL A 85 25.04 15.30 6.72
N ILE A 86 24.70 16.29 7.55
CA ILE A 86 23.47 17.09 7.45
C ILE A 86 23.33 17.74 6.08
N ALA A 87 24.39 18.37 5.56
CA ALA A 87 24.35 18.99 4.24
C ALA A 87 24.01 17.99 3.11
N VAL A 88 24.36 16.71 3.30
CA VAL A 88 24.06 15.64 2.33
C VAL A 88 22.62 15.13 2.47
N ILE A 89 22.12 14.98 3.69
CA ILE A 89 20.82 14.33 3.97
C ILE A 89 19.64 15.29 4.15
N GLY A 90 19.92 16.59 4.27
CA GLY A 90 18.91 17.62 4.54
C GLY A 90 18.64 17.82 6.03
N TRP A 91 18.46 19.09 6.43
CA TRP A 91 18.16 19.48 7.81
C TRP A 91 16.76 19.01 8.25
N GLU A 92 15.81 19.04 7.31
CA GLU A 92 14.44 18.58 7.45
C GLU A 92 14.35 17.11 7.88
N SER A 93 15.36 16.30 7.55
CA SER A 93 15.42 14.90 7.99
C SER A 93 15.63 14.74 9.50
N SER A 94 16.04 15.81 10.19
CA SER A 94 16.28 15.84 11.64
C SER A 94 15.23 16.65 12.40
N THR A 95 14.71 17.74 11.81
CA THR A 95 13.82 18.67 12.52
C THR A 95 12.37 18.62 12.06
N GLY A 96 12.07 17.84 11.02
CA GLY A 96 10.80 17.89 10.31
C GLY A 96 10.69 19.10 9.39
N ILE A 97 9.63 19.12 8.58
CA ILE A 97 9.31 20.23 7.67
C ILE A 97 8.50 21.27 8.45
N PRO A 98 8.96 22.53 8.57
CA PRO A 98 8.21 23.58 9.26
C PRO A 98 6.81 23.78 8.66
N GLY A 99 5.80 23.94 9.51
CA GLY A 99 4.41 24.15 9.08
C GLY A 99 3.65 22.89 8.68
N LEU A 100 4.31 21.73 8.58
CA LEU A 100 3.65 20.44 8.44
C LEU A 100 3.58 19.73 9.80
N SER A 101 2.36 19.38 10.22
CA SER A 101 2.19 18.40 11.30
C SER A 101 2.44 17.01 10.74
N ALA A 102 3.18 16.19 11.49
CA ALA A 102 3.36 14.79 11.15
C ALA A 102 2.00 14.08 11.31
N ILE A 103 1.37 13.73 10.19
CA ILE A 103 0.26 12.77 10.19
C ILE A 103 0.92 11.40 10.38
N GLY A 104 0.72 10.80 11.55
CA GLY A 104 1.24 9.46 11.83
C GLY A 104 0.80 8.45 10.78
N LEU A 105 1.58 7.40 10.56
CA LEU A 105 1.11 6.25 9.79
C LEU A 105 -0.12 5.68 10.50
N ALA A 106 -1.17 5.36 9.74
CA ALA A 106 -2.38 4.75 10.28
C ALA A 106 -2.00 3.56 11.17
N THR A 107 -2.48 3.55 12.41
CA THR A 107 -2.17 2.48 13.36
C THR A 107 -2.72 1.15 12.84
N ASN A 108 -2.13 0.03 13.30
CA ASN A 108 -2.62 -1.31 12.95
C ASN A 108 -4.11 -1.50 13.25
N GLU A 109 -4.66 -0.79 14.25
CA GLU A 109 -6.09 -0.80 14.56
C GLU A 109 -6.94 -0.20 13.44
N HIS A 110 -6.49 0.89 12.83
CA HIS A 110 -7.21 1.51 11.72
C HIS A 110 -7.17 0.60 10.48
N LEU A 111 -6.01 0.00 10.19
CA LEU A 111 -5.88 -0.98 9.10
C LEU A 111 -6.75 -2.22 9.34
N LYS A 112 -6.83 -2.70 10.58
CA LYS A 112 -7.71 -3.81 10.95
C LYS A 112 -9.17 -3.43 10.75
N ALA A 113 -9.61 -2.26 11.21
CA ALA A 113 -10.98 -1.81 11.05
C ALA A 113 -11.39 -1.68 9.56
N VAL A 114 -10.48 -1.17 8.73
CA VAL A 114 -10.66 -1.09 7.28
C VAL A 114 -10.77 -2.49 6.66
N THR A 115 -9.88 -3.42 7.05
CA THR A 115 -9.90 -4.80 6.54
C THR A 115 -11.18 -5.53 6.93
N ASP A 116 -11.62 -5.40 8.19
CA ASP A 116 -12.87 -6.00 8.69
C ASP A 116 -14.10 -5.44 7.94
N ALA A 117 -14.10 -4.15 7.60
CA ALA A 117 -15.15 -3.55 6.79
C ALA A 117 -15.18 -4.11 5.37
N PHE A 118 -14.03 -4.29 4.72
CA PHE A 118 -13.94 -4.88 3.38
C PHE A 118 -14.46 -6.34 3.36
N ILE A 119 -14.11 -7.14 4.37
CA ILE A 119 -14.59 -8.54 4.49
C ILE A 119 -16.12 -8.57 4.58
N LYS A 120 -16.71 -7.75 5.46
CA LYS A 120 -18.17 -7.68 5.61
C LYS A 120 -18.89 -7.28 4.32
N ILE A 121 -18.32 -6.34 3.56
CA ILE A 121 -18.88 -5.91 2.27
C ILE A 121 -18.82 -7.06 1.26
N ALA A 122 -17.71 -7.80 1.21
CA ALA A 122 -17.56 -8.94 0.30
C ALA A 122 -18.57 -10.05 0.62
N GLU A 123 -18.74 -10.39 1.91
CA GLU A 123 -19.73 -11.38 2.37
C GLU A 123 -21.16 -10.96 2.02
N ALA A 124 -21.52 -9.70 2.28
CA ALA A 124 -22.84 -9.16 1.94
C ALA A 124 -23.11 -9.20 0.43
N THR A 125 -22.10 -8.88 -0.39
CA THR A 125 -22.20 -8.91 -1.85
C THR A 125 -22.41 -10.34 -2.37
N ASN A 126 -21.71 -11.31 -1.79
CA ASN A 126 -21.87 -12.71 -2.16
C ASN A 126 -23.28 -13.23 -1.80
N ALA A 127 -23.78 -12.89 -0.60
CA ALA A 127 -25.14 -13.25 -0.18
C ALA A 127 -26.21 -12.67 -1.13
N LEU A 128 -26.08 -11.39 -1.51
CA LEU A 128 -26.98 -10.75 -2.49
C LEU A 128 -26.96 -11.47 -3.85
N THR A 129 -25.78 -11.89 -4.31
CA THR A 129 -25.62 -12.60 -5.58
C THR A 129 -26.34 -13.96 -5.55
N ILE A 130 -26.21 -14.71 -4.45
CA ILE A 130 -26.90 -15.99 -4.27
C ILE A 130 -28.42 -15.80 -4.29
N VAL A 131 -28.94 -14.80 -3.58
CA VAL A 131 -30.38 -14.50 -3.56
C VAL A 131 -30.89 -14.15 -4.95
N ALA A 132 -30.16 -13.33 -5.71
CA ALA A 132 -30.52 -12.98 -7.08
C ALA A 132 -30.57 -14.23 -7.99
N GLN A 133 -29.60 -15.13 -7.88
CA GLN A 133 -29.54 -16.38 -8.64
C GLN A 133 -30.76 -17.27 -8.36
N VAL A 134 -31.09 -17.48 -7.07
CA VAL A 134 -32.23 -18.32 -6.66
C VAL A 134 -33.55 -17.74 -7.17
N ASN A 135 -33.72 -16.42 -7.10
CA ASN A 135 -34.93 -15.77 -7.61
C ASN A 135 -35.06 -15.92 -9.13
N SER A 136 -33.96 -15.78 -9.89
CA SER A 136 -33.96 -16.01 -11.35
C SER A 136 -34.41 -17.44 -11.69
N GLN A 137 -33.83 -18.45 -11.02
CA GLN A 137 -34.19 -19.85 -11.24
C GLN A 137 -35.65 -20.15 -10.88
N SER A 138 -36.16 -19.57 -9.80
CA SER A 138 -37.56 -19.73 -9.40
C SER A 138 -38.51 -19.18 -10.46
N ASN A 139 -38.19 -17.99 -11.00
CA ASN A 139 -38.97 -17.36 -12.06
C ASN A 139 -38.97 -18.20 -13.36
N GLU A 140 -37.81 -18.74 -13.75
CA GLU A 140 -37.70 -19.62 -14.93
C GLU A 140 -38.50 -20.92 -14.77
N ARG A 141 -38.48 -21.52 -13.58
CA ARG A 141 -39.28 -22.72 -13.27
C ARG A 141 -40.77 -22.43 -13.35
N MET A 142 -41.21 -21.27 -12.84
CA MET A 142 -42.61 -20.86 -12.90
C MET A 142 -43.06 -20.60 -14.35
N ALA A 143 -42.23 -19.91 -15.15
CA ALA A 143 -42.49 -19.71 -16.58
C ALA A 143 -42.63 -21.05 -17.33
N SER A 144 -41.71 -21.98 -17.10
CA SER A 144 -41.76 -23.33 -17.69
C SER A 144 -43.02 -24.11 -17.27
N ALA A 145 -43.49 -23.93 -16.04
CA ALA A 145 -44.72 -24.58 -15.56
C ALA A 145 -45.97 -24.01 -16.25
N ILE A 146 -46.02 -22.69 -16.43
CA ILE A 146 -47.11 -22.02 -17.16
C ILE A 146 -47.18 -22.52 -18.61
N GLU A 147 -46.03 -22.64 -19.30
CA GLU A 147 -45.98 -23.17 -20.67
C GLU A 147 -46.51 -24.61 -20.76
N ARG A 148 -46.13 -25.48 -19.81
CA ARG A 148 -46.64 -26.86 -19.76
C ARG A 148 -48.14 -26.92 -19.52
N MET A 149 -48.67 -26.06 -18.67
CA MET A 149 -50.11 -25.97 -18.43
C MET A 149 -50.85 -25.48 -19.68
N ALA A 150 -50.32 -24.49 -20.40
CA ALA A 150 -50.89 -24.00 -21.64
C ALA A 150 -50.95 -25.12 -22.71
N ALA A 151 -49.83 -25.84 -22.92
CA ALA A 151 -49.78 -26.96 -23.84
C ALA A 151 -50.77 -28.09 -23.46
N SER A 152 -50.88 -28.39 -22.16
CA SER A 152 -51.87 -29.35 -21.67
C SER A 152 -53.29 -28.92 -21.99
N ASN A 153 -53.62 -27.64 -21.80
CA ASN A 153 -54.95 -27.11 -22.11
C ASN A 153 -55.27 -27.19 -23.61
N GLU A 154 -54.30 -26.91 -24.50
CA GLU A 154 -54.48 -27.07 -25.94
C GLU A 154 -54.76 -28.53 -26.32
N THR A 155 -54.02 -29.48 -25.75
CA THR A 155 -54.25 -30.91 -26.01
C THR A 155 -55.63 -31.37 -25.54
N MET A 156 -56.09 -30.90 -24.38
CA MET A 156 -57.45 -31.16 -23.89
C MET A 156 -58.51 -30.57 -24.83
N ALA A 157 -58.34 -29.32 -25.27
CA ALA A 157 -59.26 -28.68 -26.20
C ALA A 157 -59.37 -29.48 -27.51
N ALA A 158 -58.24 -29.91 -28.08
CA ALA A 158 -58.21 -30.75 -29.28
C ALA A 158 -58.94 -32.10 -29.08
N ALA A 159 -58.75 -32.76 -27.93
CA ALA A 159 -59.44 -34.01 -27.62
C ALA A 159 -60.97 -33.82 -27.50
N ILE A 160 -61.42 -32.72 -26.91
CA ILE A 160 -62.84 -32.36 -26.84
C ILE A 160 -63.42 -32.16 -28.25
N SER A 161 -62.71 -31.44 -29.13
CA SER A 161 -63.12 -31.24 -30.52
C SER A 161 -63.25 -32.57 -31.30
N GLN A 162 -62.29 -33.48 -31.16
CA GLN A 162 -62.34 -34.79 -31.80
C GLN A 162 -63.53 -35.65 -31.31
N LEU A 163 -63.81 -35.64 -30.00
CA LEU A 163 -64.97 -36.33 -29.44
C LEU A 163 -66.29 -35.79 -30.02
N ALA A 164 -66.42 -34.46 -30.15
CA ALA A 164 -67.60 -33.83 -30.74
C ALA A 164 -67.82 -34.24 -32.21
N GLU A 165 -66.76 -34.28 -33.03
CA GLU A 165 -66.86 -34.76 -34.42
C GLU A 165 -67.26 -36.23 -34.54
N THR A 166 -66.82 -37.07 -33.59
CA THR A 166 -67.12 -38.51 -33.59
C THR A 166 -68.60 -38.78 -33.27
N ILE A 167 -69.20 -37.93 -32.43
CA ILE A 167 -70.62 -38.05 -32.03
C ILE A 167 -71.55 -37.55 -33.15
N GLY A 168 -71.13 -36.55 -33.95
CA GLY A 168 -71.94 -35.97 -35.04
C GLY A 168 -71.99 -36.76 -36.35
N LYS A 169 -71.28 -37.90 -36.47
CA LYS A 169 -71.24 -38.76 -37.67
C LYS A 169 -72.15 -40.01 -37.60
N LYS A 170 -73.04 -40.11 -36.59
CA LYS A 170 -74.11 -41.11 -36.51
C LYS A 170 -75.44 -40.52 -36.97
#